data_AF-A0A1G8AHI5-F1
#
_entry.id   AF-A0A1G8AHI5-F1
#
_cell.length_a   1.000
_cell.length_b   1.000
_cell.length_c   1.000
_cell.angle_alpha   90.00
_cell.angle_beta   90.00
_cell.angle_gamma   90.00
#
_symmetry.space_group_name_H-M   'P 1'
#
loop_
_entity.id
_entity.type
_entity.pdbx_description
1 polymer ?
#
loop_
_entity_poly.entity_id
_entity_poly.type
_entity_poly.pdbx_seq_one_letter_code
_entity_poly.pdbx_strand_id
1 'polypeptide(L)' 'MNAYLKEIADVCSIDKHLTFHLARHTFATTITLSNGVPIETVSKILGHTALKTTQHYAKVLDIKISQDMGKLKQQFSLS' A
#
# COMPACT_ATOMS: atom_id res chain seq x y z
N MET A 1 9.75 -20.61 6.65
CA MET A 1 9.13 -19.78 5.59
C MET A 1 9.92 -18.50 5.30
N ASN A 2 10.31 -17.69 6.29
CA ASN A 2 11.15 -16.49 6.06
C ASN A 2 12.60 -16.80 5.64
N ALA A 3 13.10 -18.03 5.80
CA ALA A 3 14.46 -18.41 5.40
C ALA A 3 14.70 -18.23 3.89
N TYR A 4 13.76 -18.70 3.06
CA TYR A 4 13.83 -18.50 1.60
C TYR A 4 13.79 -17.02 1.18
N LEU A 5 13.09 -16.16 1.94
CA LEU A 5 13.08 -14.72 1.67
C LEU A 5 14.45 -14.08 1.94
N LYS A 6 15.25 -14.62 2.86
CA LYS A 6 16.62 -14.18 3.08
C LYS A 6 17.52 -14.57 1.92
N GLU A 7 17.45 -15.82 1.48
CA GLU A 7 18.22 -16.29 0.31
C GLU A 7 17.91 -15.47 -0.94
N ILE A 8 16.64 -15.16 -1.19
CA ILE A 8 16.23 -14.29 -2.29
C ILE A 8 16.78 -12.87 -2.10
N ALA A 9 16.74 -12.32 -0.88
CA ALA A 9 17.31 -11.00 -0.60
C ALA A 9 18.81 -10.95 -0.88
N ASP A 10 19.55 -12.00 -0.47
CA ASP A 10 20.99 -12.12 -0.67
C ASP A 10 21.34 -12.19 -2.17
N VAL A 11 20.63 -13.03 -2.93
CA VAL A 11 20.82 -13.14 -4.39
C VAL A 11 20.48 -11.83 -5.11
N CYS A 12 19.45 -11.12 -4.66
CA CYS A 12 19.04 -9.84 -5.24
C CYS A 12 19.83 -8.64 -4.69
N SER A 13 20.81 -8.83 -3.81
CA SER A 13 21.57 -7.75 -3.15
C SER A 13 20.66 -6.72 -2.44
N ILE A 14 19.60 -7.19 -1.78
CA ILE A 14 18.66 -6.36 -1.02
C ILE A 14 19.11 -6.32 0.45
N ASP A 15 19.62 -5.17 0.90
CA ASP A 15 20.09 -4.96 2.28
C ASP A 15 18.94 -4.67 3.29
N LYS A 16 17.78 -5.31 3.07
CA LYS A 16 16.62 -5.15 3.95
C LYS A 16 16.08 -6.51 4.33
N HIS A 17 15.77 -6.66 5.62
CA HIS A 17 15.19 -7.90 6.12
C HIS A 17 13.79 -8.15 5.54
N LEU A 18 13.70 -9.05 4.56
CA LEU A 18 12.45 -9.44 3.93
C LEU A 18 11.64 -10.38 4.83
N THR A 19 10.39 -10.00 5.10
CA THR A 19 9.44 -10.81 5.87
C THR A 19 8.06 -10.77 5.20
N PHE A 20 7.20 -11.74 5.48
CA PHE A 20 5.81 -11.70 5.00
C PHE A 20 5.04 -10.48 5.51
N HIS A 21 5.35 -10.01 6.73
CA HIS A 21 4.74 -8.78 7.26
C HIS A 21 5.14 -7.56 6.44
N LEU A 22 6.41 -7.46 6.03
CA LEU A 22 6.89 -6.40 5.14
C LEU A 22 6.21 -6.50 3.78
N ALA A 23 6.15 -7.68 3.18
CA ALA A 23 5.49 -7.89 1.89
C ALA A 23 4.00 -7.50 1.93
N ARG A 24 3.27 -7.89 3.00
CA ARG A 24 1.88 -7.48 3.22
C ARG A 24 1.75 -5.96 3.32
N HIS A 25 2.64 -5.31 4.06
CA HIS A 25 2.67 -3.84 4.16
C HIS A 25 2.88 -3.20 2.79
N THR A 26 3.88 -3.63 2.03
CA THR A 26 4.17 -3.10 0.70
C THR A 26 3.02 -3.32 -0.27
N PHE A 27 2.36 -4.48 -0.23
CA PHE A 27 1.18 -4.75 -1.04
C PHE A 27 0.03 -3.79 -0.70
N ALA A 28 -0.24 -3.59 0.59
CA ALA A 28 -1.30 -2.71 1.06
C ALA A 28 -1.04 -1.24 0.71
N THR A 29 0.16 -0.72 0.95
CA THR A 29 0.46 0.70 0.76
C THR A 29 0.82 1.01 -0.69
N THR A 30 1.95 0.49 -1.15
CA THR A 30 2.58 0.88 -2.41
C THR A 30 1.85 0.29 -3.61
N ILE A 31 1.47 -0.98 -3.57
CA ILE A 31 0.87 -1.64 -4.73
C ILE A 31 -0.60 -1.26 -4.89
N THR A 32 -1.37 -1.19 -3.80
CA THR A 32 -2.83 -1.00 -3.88
C THR A 32 -3.28 0.42 -3.54
N LEU A 33 -3.13 0.89 -2.30
CA LEU A 33 -3.66 2.20 -1.87
C LEU A 33 -3.07 3.37 -2.68
N SER A 34 -1.75 3.40 -2.89
CA SER A 34 -1.10 4.43 -3.71
C SER A 34 -1.62 4.43 -5.17
N ASN A 35 -2.01 3.28 -5.69
CA ASN A 35 -2.59 3.14 -7.04
C ASN A 35 -4.11 3.30 -7.07
N GLY A 36 -4.76 3.61 -5.94
CA GLY A 36 -6.16 4.06 -5.92
C GLY A 36 -7.17 2.93 -5.77
N VAL A 37 -6.70 1.76 -5.37
CA VAL A 37 -7.59 0.70 -4.92
C VAL A 37 -8.30 1.17 -3.64
N PRO A 38 -9.64 1.11 -3.55
CA PRO A 38 -10.37 1.51 -2.36
C PRO A 38 -9.97 0.72 -1.12
N ILE A 39 -9.95 1.37 0.03
CA ILE A 39 -9.49 0.75 1.29
C ILE A 39 -10.34 -0.45 1.70
N GLU A 40 -11.63 -0.46 1.36
CA GLU A 40 -12.55 -1.57 1.60
C GLU A 40 -12.15 -2.79 0.77
N THR A 41 -11.75 -2.57 -0.47
CA THR A 41 -11.24 -3.62 -1.36
C THR A 41 -9.92 -4.16 -0.83
N VAL A 42 -8.99 -3.28 -0.45
CA VAL A 42 -7.72 -3.69 0.16
C VAL A 42 -7.96 -4.50 1.43
N SER A 43 -8.87 -4.06 2.31
CA SER A 43 -9.23 -4.76 3.54
C SER A 43 -9.73 -6.18 3.28
N LYS A 44 -10.58 -6.37 2.26
CA LYS A 44 -11.08 -7.69 1.85
C LYS A 44 -9.98 -8.58 1.30
N ILE A 45 -9.11 -8.05 0.43
CA ILE A 45 -7.99 -8.81 -0.15
C ILE A 45 -7.00 -9.26 0.93
N LEU A 46 -6.76 -8.42 1.93
CA LEU A 46 -5.89 -8.74 3.07
C LEU A 46 -6.54 -9.67 4.10
N GLY A 47 -7.84 -9.99 3.96
CA GLY A 47 -8.58 -10.84 4.89
C GLY A 47 -8.81 -10.20 6.26
N HIS A 48 -8.83 -8.87 6.34
CA HIS A 48 -9.08 -8.16 7.60
C HIS A 48 -10.58 -8.11 7.90
N THR A 49 -10.98 -8.67 9.05
CA THR A 49 -12.37 -8.69 9.54
C THR A 49 -12.92 -7.30 9.86
N ALA A 50 -12.04 -6.36 10.24
CA ALA A 50 -12.40 -5.00 10.57
C ALA A 50 -11.60 -4.02 9.72
N LEU A 51 -12.28 -3.01 9.16
CA LEU A 51 -11.64 -1.92 8.42
C LEU A 51 -10.58 -1.20 9.24
N LYS A 52 -10.79 -1.11 10.57
CA LYS A 52 -9.85 -0.51 11.52
C LYS A 52 -8.43 -1.07 11.40
N THR A 53 -8.28 -2.36 11.10
CA THR A 53 -6.96 -2.98 10.91
C THR A 53 -6.26 -2.43 9.67
N THR A 54 -7.00 -2.21 8.59
CA THR A 54 -6.49 -1.63 7.34
C THR A 54 -6.30 -0.11 7.45
N GLN A 55 -7.03 0.58 8.34
CA GLN A 55 -6.86 2.00 8.61
C GLN A 55 -5.51 2.37 9.22
N HIS A 56 -4.70 1.40 9.68
CA HIS A 56 -3.31 1.67 10.07
C HIS A 56 -2.48 2.27 8.91
N TYR A 57 -2.93 2.12 7.66
CA TYR A 57 -2.35 2.75 6.47
C TYR A 57 -2.79 4.19 6.20
N ALA A 58 -3.46 4.86 7.16
CA ALA A 58 -4.06 6.20 7.01
C ALA A 58 -3.15 7.24 6.35
N LYS A 59 -1.86 7.27 6.70
CA LYS A 59 -0.89 8.22 6.12
C LYS A 59 -0.84 8.18 4.59
N VAL A 60 -1.02 7.00 3.98
CA VAL A 60 -1.02 6.85 2.51
C VAL A 60 -2.32 7.40 1.91
N LEU A 61 -3.43 7.29 2.63
CA LEU A 61 -4.72 7.85 2.22
C LEU A 61 -4.67 9.38 2.22
N ASP A 62 -4.05 10.00 3.22
CA ASP A 62 -3.95 11.47 3.29
C ASP A 62 -3.22 12.05 2.07
N ILE A 63 -2.10 11.41 1.67
CA ILE A 63 -1.34 11.77 0.46
C ILE A 63 -2.22 11.60 -0.78
N LYS A 64 -2.94 10.48 -0.86
CA LYS A 64 -3.85 10.16 -1.97
C LYS A 64 -4.93 11.22 -2.13
N ILE A 65 -5.59 11.60 -1.03
CA ILE A 65 -6.65 12.62 -1.01
C ILE A 65 -6.11 13.94 -1.56
N SER A 66 -4.94 14.38 -1.11
CA SER A 66 -4.32 15.61 -1.60
C SER A 66 -4.05 15.57 -3.12
N GLN A 67 -3.53 14.45 -3.62
CA GLN A 67 -3.29 14.25 -5.05
C GLN A 67 -4.58 14.26 -5.86
N ASP A 68 -5.61 13.57 -5.39
CA ASP A 68 -6.88 13.47 -6.10
C ASP A 68 -7.64 14.80 -6.11
N MET A 69 -7.56 15.60 -5.03
CA MET A 69 -8.07 16.97 -5.03
C MET A 69 -7.29 17.89 -5.98
N GLY A 70 -5.97 17.70 -6.10
CA GLY A 70 -5.15 18.41 -7.08
C GLY A 70 -5.59 18.15 -8.53
N LYS A 71 -5.84 16.87 -8.87
CA LYS A 71 -6.36 16.48 -10.20
C LYS A 71 -7.74 17.08 -10.45
N LEU A 72 -8.62 17.03 -9.45
CA LEU A 72 -9.97 17.58 -9.55
C LEU A 72 -9.93 19.09 -9.83
N LYS A 73 -9.08 19.83 -9.11
CA LYS A 73 -8.86 21.26 -9.34
C LYS A 73 -8.38 21.52 -10.77
N GLN A 74 -7.44 20.73 -11.28
CA GLN A 74 -6.93 20.89 -12.64
C GLN A 74 -8.04 20.66 -13.69
N GLN A 75 -8.87 19.63 -13.51
CA GLN A 75 -9.98 19.32 -14.41
C GLN A 75 -10.98 20.49 -14.51
N PHE A 76 -11.36 21.07 -13.36
CA PHE A 76 -12.28 22.21 -13.31
C PHE A 76 -11.65 23.56 -13.67
N SER A 77 -10.31 23.67 -13.68
CA SER A 77 -9.63 24.91 -14.10
C SER A 77 -9.41 24.99 -15.61
N LEU A 78 -9.57 23.86 -16.31
CA LEU A 78 -9.46 23.73 -17.77
C LEU A 78 -10.84 23.73 -18.47
N SER A 79 -11.93 23.85 -17.70
CA SER A 79 -13.32 23.99 -18.18
C SER A 79 -13.79 25.42 -18.00
#